data_AF-A0AAV9DLL0-F1
#
_entry.id   AF-A0AAV9DLL0-F1
#
_cell.length_a   1.000
_cell.length_b   1.000
_cell.length_c   1.000
_cell.angle_alpha   90.00
_cell.angle_beta   90.00
_cell.angle_gamma   90.00
#
_symmetry.space_group_name_H-M   'P 1'
#
loop_
_entity.id
_entity.type
_entity.pdbx_description
1 polymer ?
#
loop_
_entity_poly.entity_id
_entity_poly.type
_entity_poly.pdbx_seq_one_letter_code
_entity_poly.pdbx_strand_id
1 'polypeptide(L)'
;MVRFFGLAHIATVVTSSAAYATLWVNDFLSAYDDDDYEDDPSRFLVGLDVKYWRPTDHGVAVLQLCVDRRCLVFQILRCGAIPDALSDFLSDERFTFIGVKIPEDVRRLTLDYDDV
;
A
#
# COMPACT_ATOMS: atom_id res chain seq x y z
N MET A 1 10.09 -11.90 -4.43
CA MET A 1 9.48 -12.13 -5.76
C MET A 1 8.51 -13.29 -5.65
N VAL A 2 7.24 -13.06 -5.97
CA VAL A 2 6.19 -14.08 -6.01
C VAL A 2 5.84 -14.34 -7.48
N ARG A 3 5.62 -15.60 -7.85
CA ARG A 3 5.17 -15.99 -9.20
C ARG A 3 3.70 -16.38 -9.14
N PHE A 4 2.86 -15.73 -9.93
CA PHE A 4 1.47 -16.13 -10.11
C PHE A 4 1.33 -16.91 -11.41
N PHE A 5 0.85 -18.16 -11.30
CA PHE A 5 0.68 -19.10 -12.41
C PHE A 5 1.92 -19.33 -13.29
N GLY A 6 3.13 -19.05 -12.79
CA GLY A 6 4.40 -19.21 -13.51
C GLY A 6 4.66 -18.20 -14.63
N LEU A 7 3.69 -17.34 -14.96
CA LEU A 7 3.74 -16.41 -16.11
C LEU A 7 4.04 -14.97 -15.70
N ALA A 8 3.51 -14.52 -14.56
CA ALA A 8 3.70 -13.16 -14.06
C ALA A 8 4.63 -13.13 -12.85
N HIS A 9 5.64 -12.26 -12.92
CA HIS A 9 6.55 -11.95 -11.83
C HIS A 9 6.02 -10.76 -11.05
N ILE A 10 5.80 -10.94 -9.76
CA ILE A 10 5.44 -9.85 -8.85
C ILE A 10 6.62 -9.55 -7.93
N ALA A 11 7.14 -8.33 -8.02
CA ALA A 11 8.12 -7.80 -7.10
C ALA A 11 7.41 -7.44 -5.80
N THR A 12 7.94 -7.90 -4.66
CA THR A 12 7.29 -7.69 -3.36
C THR A 12 8.33 -7.27 -2.34
N VAL A 13 8.08 -6.16 -1.67
CA VAL A 13 8.80 -5.73 -0.48
C VAL A 13 7.96 -6.07 0.75
N VAL A 14 8.54 -6.82 1.68
CA VAL A 14 7.93 -7.08 3.00
C VAL A 14 8.80 -6.37 4.03
N THR A 15 8.23 -5.42 4.76
CA THR A 15 9.03 -4.60 5.67
C THR A 15 8.21 -4.10 6.86
N SER A 16 8.88 -3.90 7.99
CA SER A 16 8.40 -3.11 9.13
C SER A 16 9.20 -1.81 9.30
N SER A 17 10.09 -1.49 8.36
CA SER A 17 10.93 -0.30 8.40
C SER A 17 10.25 0.83 7.64
N ALA A 18 10.02 1.95 8.34
CA ALA A 18 9.50 3.18 7.76
C ALA A 18 10.32 3.63 6.54
N ALA A 19 11.65 3.62 6.64
CA ALA A 19 12.53 4.03 5.55
C ALA A 19 12.35 3.19 4.27
N TYR A 20 12.21 1.87 4.40
CA TYR A 20 11.98 1.01 3.24
C TYR A 20 10.57 1.17 2.65
N ALA A 21 9.57 1.47 3.48
CA ALA A 21 8.23 1.80 2.99
C ALA A 21 8.23 3.14 2.22
N THR A 22 8.91 4.17 2.76
CA THR A 22 9.11 5.46 2.07
C THR A 22 9.86 5.29 0.75
N LEU A 23 10.93 4.51 0.72
CA LEU A 23 11.67 4.24 -0.52
C LEU A 23 10.78 3.56 -1.56
N TRP A 24 9.96 2.59 -1.16
CA TRP A 24 9.04 1.92 -2.09
C TRP A 24 8.03 2.91 -2.70
N VAL A 25 7.49 3.84 -1.90
CA VAL A 25 6.59 4.89 -2.41
C VAL A 25 7.30 5.81 -3.38
N ASN A 26 8.51 6.28 -3.04
CA ASN A 26 9.27 7.18 -3.90
C ASN A 26 9.69 6.52 -5.22
N ASP A 27 10.09 5.26 -5.18
CA ASP A 27 10.43 4.46 -6.37
C ASP A 27 9.19 4.23 -7.26
N PHE A 28 8.00 4.14 -6.66
CA PHE A 28 6.75 4.10 -7.40
C PHE A 28 6.41 5.45 -8.05
N LEU A 29 6.43 6.54 -7.28
CA LEU A 29 6.08 7.88 -7.75
C LEU A 29 7.04 8.39 -8.84
N SER A 30 8.34 8.14 -8.70
CA SER A 30 9.33 8.46 -9.74
C SER A 30 9.07 7.72 -11.05
N ALA A 31 8.70 6.43 -10.98
CA ALA A 31 8.31 5.66 -12.16
C ALA A 31 6.94 6.08 -12.73
N TYR A 32 6.10 6.74 -11.93
CA TYR A 32 4.82 7.29 -12.37
C TYR A 32 5.02 8.63 -13.12
N ASP A 33 6.01 9.43 -12.72
CA ASP A 33 6.33 10.73 -13.33
C ASP A 33 7.18 10.61 -14.62
N ASP A 34 7.87 9.48 -14.86
CA ASP A 34 8.53 9.17 -16.14
C ASP A 34 7.45 8.80 -17.19
N ASP A 35 7.15 9.72 -18.11
CA ASP A 35 6.08 9.78 -19.14
C ASP A 35 5.86 8.56 -20.07
N ASP A 36 6.52 7.42 -19.89
CA ASP A 36 6.46 6.28 -20.81
C ASP A 36 5.11 5.51 -20.80
N TYR A 37 4.17 5.89 -19.92
CA TYR A 37 2.91 5.18 -19.63
C TYR A 37 1.66 6.09 -19.65
N GLU A 38 1.67 7.21 -20.40
CA GLU A 38 0.52 8.13 -20.43
C GLU A 38 -0.82 7.45 -20.80
N ASP A 39 -0.80 6.37 -21.57
CA ASP A 39 -2.01 5.68 -22.08
C ASP A 39 -2.52 4.50 -21.24
N ASP A 40 -1.88 4.14 -20.11
CA ASP A 40 -2.38 3.06 -19.24
C ASP A 40 -3.20 3.59 -18.06
N PRO A 41 -4.54 3.52 -18.11
CA PRO A 41 -5.40 3.97 -17.02
C PRO A 41 -5.23 3.13 -15.73
N SER A 42 -4.62 1.95 -15.82
CA SER A 42 -4.42 1.07 -14.66
C SER A 42 -3.28 1.51 -13.73
N ARG A 43 -2.39 2.43 -14.18
CA ARG A 43 -1.30 2.97 -13.34
C ARG A 43 -1.79 3.78 -12.13
N PHE A 44 -3.02 4.28 -12.21
CA PHE A 44 -3.69 5.02 -11.16
C PHE A 44 -4.43 4.12 -10.18
N LEU A 45 -4.56 2.82 -10.48
CA LEU A 45 -5.27 1.86 -9.64
C LEU A 45 -4.31 1.21 -8.65
N VAL A 46 -4.58 1.40 -7.36
CA VAL A 46 -3.79 0.82 -6.28
C VAL A 46 -4.62 -0.23 -5.57
N GLY A 47 -4.23 -1.50 -5.66
CA GLY A 47 -4.79 -2.56 -4.84
C GLY A 47 -4.46 -2.32 -3.36
N LEU A 48 -5.47 -2.31 -2.51
CA LEU A 48 -5.41 -2.08 -1.08
C LEU A 48 -6.05 -3.25 -0.34
N ASP A 49 -5.35 -3.77 0.66
CA ASP A 49 -5.88 -4.76 1.60
C ASP A 49 -5.24 -4.54 2.98
N VAL A 50 -6.01 -4.80 4.03
CA VAL A 50 -5.59 -4.59 5.41
C VAL A 50 -5.81 -5.88 6.21
N LYS A 51 -4.84 -6.25 7.06
CA LYS A 51 -4.95 -7.40 7.98
C LYS A 51 -4.81 -6.97 9.41
N TYR A 52 -5.60 -7.61 10.27
CA TYR A 52 -5.71 -7.32 11.71
C TYR A 52 -5.10 -8.44 12.54
N TRP A 53 -4.53 -8.10 13.69
CA TRP A 53 -3.91 -9.08 14.59
C TRP A 53 -4.95 -9.97 15.28
N ARG A 54 -6.09 -9.39 15.71
CA ARG A 54 -7.24 -10.12 16.26
C ARG A 54 -8.56 -9.51 15.78
N PRO A 55 -9.64 -10.30 15.68
CA PRO A 55 -10.94 -9.80 15.21
C PRO A 55 -11.55 -8.70 16.08
N THR A 56 -11.20 -8.66 17.37
CA THR A 56 -11.80 -7.80 18.41
C THR A 56 -10.86 -6.71 18.92
N ASP A 57 -9.63 -6.66 18.41
CA ASP A 57 -8.57 -5.80 18.93
C ASP A 57 -8.30 -4.69 17.91
N HIS A 58 -8.10 -3.48 18.40
CA HIS A 58 -7.70 -2.32 17.58
C HIS A 58 -6.23 -2.49 17.20
N GLY A 59 -5.88 -2.21 15.95
CA GLY A 59 -4.53 -2.41 15.44
C GLY A 59 -4.53 -3.10 14.08
N VAL A 60 -4.50 -2.31 13.02
CA VAL A 60 -4.00 -2.75 11.73
C VAL A 60 -2.61 -3.38 11.90
N ALA A 61 -2.51 -4.67 11.60
CA ALA A 61 -1.26 -5.41 11.68
C ALA A 61 -0.41 -5.27 10.42
N VAL A 62 -1.07 -5.31 9.26
CA VAL A 62 -0.43 -5.28 7.94
C VAL A 62 -1.26 -4.44 6.99
N LEU A 63 -0.60 -3.53 6.28
CA LEU A 63 -1.11 -2.85 5.10
C LEU A 63 -0.48 -3.47 3.87
N GLN A 64 -1.30 -3.79 2.87
CA GLN A 64 -0.85 -4.36 1.61
C GLN A 64 -1.24 -3.41 0.49
N LEU A 65 -0.25 -3.00 -0.31
CA LEU A 65 -0.43 -2.20 -1.50
C LEU A 65 0.06 -2.97 -2.72
N CYS A 66 -0.63 -2.83 -3.84
CA CYS A 66 -0.24 -3.43 -5.12
C CYS A 66 -0.50 -2.45 -6.26
N VAL A 67 0.53 -2.14 -7.04
CA VAL A 67 0.39 -1.36 -8.29
C VAL A 67 1.12 -2.10 -9.40
N ASP A 68 0.42 -2.36 -10.51
CA ASP A 68 0.87 -3.28 -11.57
C ASP A 68 1.40 -4.60 -10.98
N ARG A 69 2.72 -4.84 -11.06
CA ARG A 69 3.40 -6.05 -10.58
C ARG A 69 4.32 -5.77 -9.39
N ARG A 70 4.09 -4.68 -8.66
CA ARG A 70 4.87 -4.29 -7.48
C ARG A 70 3.95 -4.27 -6.26
N CYS A 71 4.35 -4.95 -5.19
CA CYS A 71 3.62 -4.95 -3.94
C CYS A 71 4.48 -4.48 -2.77
N LEU A 72 3.83 -3.76 -1.86
CA LEU A 72 4.32 -3.49 -0.52
C LEU A 72 3.47 -4.28 0.47
N VAL A 73 4.12 -5.04 1.36
CA VAL A 73 3.50 -5.64 2.54
C VAL A 73 4.14 -4.99 3.76
N PHE A 74 3.49 -3.95 4.26
CA PHE A 74 3.99 -3.13 5.36
C PHE A 74 3.41 -3.61 6.69
N GLN A 75 4.29 -4.07 7.58
CA GLN A 75 3.92 -4.58 8.90
C GLN A 75 3.77 -3.42 9.90
N ILE A 76 2.70 -2.64 9.76
CA ILE A 76 2.44 -1.41 10.53
C ILE A 76 2.57 -1.64 12.03
N LEU A 77 1.98 -2.71 12.56
CA LEU A 77 2.04 -3.01 14.00
C LEU A 77 3.47 -3.22 14.52
N ARG A 78 4.40 -3.68 13.68
CA ARG A 78 5.83 -3.80 14.05
C ARG A 78 6.59 -2.48 13.89
N CYS A 79 6.17 -1.63 12.95
CA CYS A 79 6.75 -0.30 12.78
C CYS A 79 6.29 0.67 13.89
N GLY A 80 5.04 0.52 14.35
CA GLY A 80 4.39 1.37 15.34
C GLY A 80 3.79 2.66 14.78
N ALA A 81 3.97 2.96 13.48
CA ALA A 81 3.43 4.14 12.82
C ALA A 81 3.34 3.94 11.30
N ILE A 82 2.56 4.78 10.63
CA ILE A 82 2.56 4.95 9.18
C ILE A 82 3.55 6.08 8.84
N PRO A 83 4.54 5.86 7.95
CA PRO A 83 5.45 6.93 7.54
C PRO A 83 4.73 8.00 6.72
N ASP A 84 5.12 9.27 6.86
CA ASP A 84 4.48 10.42 6.18
C ASP A 84 4.30 10.19 4.68
N ALA A 85 5.35 9.78 3.97
CA ALA A 85 5.27 9.50 2.53
C ALA A 85 4.20 8.46 2.16
N LEU A 86 3.97 7.47 3.02
CA LEU A 86 2.93 6.47 2.82
C LEU A 86 1.53 7.03 3.13
N SER A 87 1.42 7.90 4.15
CA SER A 87 0.18 8.62 4.47
C SER A 87 -0.23 9.58 3.35
N ASP A 88 0.72 10.38 2.86
CA ASP A 88 0.54 11.30 1.74
C ASP A 88 0.10 10.53 0.49
N PHE A 89 0.74 9.38 0.21
CA PHE A 89 0.37 8.53 -0.91
C PHE A 89 -1.05 7.97 -0.80
N LEU A 90 -1.46 7.50 0.39
CA LEU A 90 -2.82 7.00 0.64
C LEU A 90 -3.90 8.10 0.50
N SER A 91 -3.51 9.36 0.66
CA SER A 91 -4.40 10.53 0.58
C SER A 91 -4.37 11.23 -0.79
N ASP A 92 -3.56 10.75 -1.72
CA ASP A 92 -3.34 11.40 -3.01
C ASP A 92 -4.48 11.12 -3.99
N GLU A 93 -5.24 12.17 -4.33
CA GLU A 93 -6.42 12.12 -5.20
C GLU A 93 -6.12 11.69 -6.65
N ARG A 94 -4.83 11.66 -7.05
CA ARG A 94 -4.44 11.13 -8.36
C ARG A 94 -4.69 9.62 -8.44
N PHE A 95 -4.68 8.90 -7.31
CA PHE A 95 -4.79 7.45 -7.28
C PHE A 95 -6.17 7.00 -6.79
N THR A 96 -6.66 5.91 -7.36
CA THR A 96 -7.87 5.22 -6.91
C THR A 96 -7.49 3.93 -6.22
N PHE A 97 -7.79 3.85 -4.92
CA PHE A 97 -7.54 2.67 -4.11
C PHE A 97 -8.72 1.68 -4.23
N ILE A 98 -8.42 0.45 -4.63
CA ILE A 98 -9.39 -0.62 -4.90
C ILE A 98 -9.08 -1.86 -4.07
N GLY A 99 -10.09 -2.68 -3.77
CA GLY A 99 -9.97 -3.77 -2.82
C GLY A 99 -11.34 -4.38 -2.51
N VAL A 100 -11.36 -5.41 -1.65
CA VAL A 100 -12.58 -6.09 -1.23
C VAL A 100 -12.90 -5.66 0.20
N LYS A 101 -14.11 -5.15 0.44
CA LYS A 101 -14.54 -4.60 1.75
C LYS A 101 -13.73 -3.39 2.24
N ILE A 102 -13.19 -2.60 1.31
CA ILE A 102 -12.44 -1.35 1.57
C ILE A 102 -13.11 -0.42 2.61
N PRO A 103 -14.44 -0.22 2.65
CA PRO A 103 -15.01 0.69 3.64
C PRO A 103 -14.71 0.30 5.09
N GLU A 104 -14.59 -1.00 5.40
CA GLU A 104 -14.19 -1.48 6.72
C GLU A 104 -12.68 -1.24 6.95
N ASP A 105 -11.87 -1.49 5.92
CA ASP A 105 -10.42 -1.29 5.97
C ASP A 105 -10.04 0.18 6.21
N VAL A 106 -10.64 1.09 5.44
CA VAL A 106 -10.45 2.55 5.57
C VAL A 106 -10.88 3.02 6.94
N ARG A 107 -12.08 2.64 7.41
CA ARG A 107 -12.55 3.03 8.73
C ARG A 107 -11.56 2.65 9.84
N ARG A 108 -10.94 1.48 9.74
CA ARG A 108 -9.99 0.99 10.76
C ARG A 108 -8.63 1.65 10.64
N LEU A 109 -8.12 1.88 9.42
CA LEU A 109 -6.92 2.69 9.22
C LEU A 109 -7.09 4.08 9.84
N THR A 110 -8.24 4.72 9.59
CA THR A 110 -8.56 6.03 10.16
C THR A 110 -8.61 6.00 11.69
N LEU A 111 -9.32 5.03 12.28
CA LEU A 111 -9.43 4.94 13.74
C LEU A 111 -8.10 4.67 14.46
N ASP A 112 -7.17 3.95 13.82
CA ASP A 112 -5.94 3.52 14.47
C ASP A 112 -4.75 4.48 14.20
N TYR A 113 -4.79 5.30 13.13
CA TYR A 113 -3.63 6.06 12.66
C TYR A 113 -3.93 7.48 12.12
N ASP A 114 -5.18 7.90 12.03
CA ASP A 114 -5.58 9.20 11.45
C ASP A 114 -5.98 10.16 12.59
N ASP A 115 -5.06 10.30 13.56
CA ASP A 115 -5.15 11.28 14.64
C ASP A 115 -4.73 12.67 14.10
N VAL A 116 -5.66 13.62 14.12
CA VAL A 116 -5.39 15.07 14.07
C VAL A 116 -4.85 15.55 15.42
#